data_AF-A0A971B6F1-F1
#
_entry.id   AF-A0A971B6F1-F1
#
_cell.length_a   1.000
_cell.length_b   1.000
_cell.length_c   1.000
_cell.angle_alpha   90.00
_cell.angle_beta   90.00
_cell.angle_gamma   90.00
#
_symmetry.space_group_name_H-M   'P 1'
#
loop_
_entity.id
_entity.type
_entity.pdbx_description
1 polymer ?
#
loop_
_entity_poly.entity_id
_entity_poly.type
_entity_poly.pdbx_seq_one_letter_code
_entity_poly.pdbx_strand_id
1 'polypeptide(L)'
;MRRNRKVQFGIGSLLFAMLLVAGYFHGLKWGAHARANAVFSVRAYSVADLMDENQPSEEQLDAIATLVRDTIAPHSWANRGGQASLEIYPANRSIVVGQVGSEHQEIEKLIETLASMAKEEVQLVRYDASQIVNSDSAKPVEEQLATICSLANQMLERQGLTSSSLSVDKENQVIVASARQQTHILLDSYIKQLRFAREAIREIDG
;
A
#
# COMPACT_ATOMS: atom_id res chain seq x y z
N MET A 1 68.02 -17.02 -31.69
CA MET A 1 67.30 -18.13 -30.99
C MET A 1 66.41 -17.55 -29.90
N ARG A 2 65.08 -17.49 -30.09
CA ARG A 2 64.11 -17.06 -29.06
C ARG A 2 63.60 -18.29 -28.31
N ARG A 3 63.89 -18.38 -27.01
CA ARG A 3 63.36 -19.45 -26.13
C ARG A 3 61.91 -19.09 -25.74
N ASN A 4 60.94 -19.80 -26.31
CA ASN A 4 59.55 -19.74 -25.88
C ASN A 4 59.41 -20.40 -24.49
N ARG A 5 59.53 -19.63 -23.41
CA ARG A 5 59.12 -20.07 -22.07
C ARG A 5 57.59 -20.06 -22.02
N LYS A 6 56.98 -21.25 -22.06
CA LYS A 6 55.56 -21.42 -21.74
C LYS A 6 55.41 -21.19 -20.23
N VAL A 7 54.79 -20.09 -19.85
CA VAL A 7 54.44 -19.82 -18.45
C VAL A 7 53.29 -20.75 -18.09
N GLN A 8 53.55 -21.73 -17.22
CA GLN A 8 52.50 -22.58 -16.66
C GLN A 8 51.95 -21.89 -15.41
N PHE A 9 50.75 -21.34 -15.49
CA PHE A 9 50.06 -20.83 -14.32
C PHE A 9 49.45 -21.99 -13.55
N GLY A 10 49.89 -22.18 -12.31
CA GLY A 10 49.28 -23.15 -11.40
C GLY A 10 47.85 -22.74 -11.04
N ILE A 11 47.01 -23.73 -10.72
CA ILE A 11 45.61 -23.51 -10.36
C ILE A 11 45.45 -22.52 -9.18
N GLY A 12 46.43 -22.49 -8.27
CA GLY A 12 46.46 -21.55 -7.15
C GLY A 12 46.63 -20.09 -7.57
N SER A 13 47.44 -19.82 -8.59
CA SER A 13 47.60 -18.46 -9.15
C SER A 13 46.29 -17.96 -9.75
N LEU A 14 45.51 -18.85 -10.37
CA LEU A 14 44.23 -18.51 -10.99
C LEU A 14 43.16 -18.21 -9.93
N LEU A 15 43.08 -19.03 -8.88
CA LEU A 15 42.16 -18.77 -7.76
C LEU A 15 42.47 -17.46 -7.03
N PHE A 16 43.76 -17.16 -6.81
CA PHE A 16 44.18 -15.90 -6.20
C PHE A 16 43.79 -14.69 -7.07
N ALA A 17 44.00 -14.77 -8.39
CA ALA A 17 43.58 -13.72 -9.31
C ALA A 17 42.05 -13.52 -9.29
N MET A 18 41.27 -14.61 -9.26
CA MET A 18 39.81 -14.52 -9.14
C MET A 18 39.37 -13.88 -7.82
N LEU A 19 40.04 -14.18 -6.71
CA LEU A 19 39.75 -13.57 -5.41
C LEU A 19 40.02 -12.05 -5.42
N LEU A 20 41.14 -11.63 -6.01
CA LEU A 20 41.47 -10.21 -6.16
C LEU A 20 40.45 -9.48 -7.02
N VAL A 21 40.04 -10.08 -8.14
CA VAL A 21 39.03 -9.50 -9.04
C VAL A 21 37.66 -9.43 -8.34
N ALA A 22 37.24 -10.49 -7.65
CA ALA A 22 35.99 -10.51 -6.90
C ALA A 22 35.98 -9.48 -5.77
N GLY A 23 37.07 -9.35 -5.01
CA GLY A 23 37.22 -8.35 -3.95
C GLY A 23 37.19 -6.92 -4.50
N TYR A 24 37.87 -6.66 -5.62
CA TYR A 24 37.87 -5.36 -6.29
C TYR A 24 36.47 -4.94 -6.76
N PHE A 25 35.73 -5.85 -7.40
CA PHE A 25 34.36 -5.57 -7.83
C PHE A 25 33.39 -5.38 -6.66
N HIS A 26 33.56 -6.12 -5.56
CA HIS A 26 32.71 -5.98 -4.38
C HIS A 26 32.97 -4.64 -3.66
N GLY A 27 34.24 -4.25 -3.49
CA GLY A 27 34.62 -2.99 -2.84
C GLY A 27 34.20 -1.75 -3.63
N LEU A 28 34.30 -1.77 -4.96
CA LEU A 28 33.88 -0.65 -5.80
C LEU A 28 32.37 -0.39 -5.72
N LYS A 29 31.55 -1.45 -5.70
CA LYS A 29 30.09 -1.31 -5.59
C LYS A 29 29.69 -0.68 -4.26
N TRP A 30 30.27 -1.14 -3.15
CA TRP A 30 29.95 -0.58 -1.83
C TRP A 30 30.39 0.89 -1.71
N GLY A 31 31.60 1.23 -2.17
CA GLY A 31 32.12 2.59 -2.09
C GLY A 31 31.30 3.60 -2.91
N ALA A 32 30.77 3.20 -4.06
CA ALA A 32 29.92 4.05 -4.89
C ALA A 32 28.58 4.37 -4.19
N HIS A 33 27.93 3.38 -3.58
CA HIS A 33 26.70 3.60 -2.81
C HIS A 33 26.92 4.49 -1.58
N ALA A 34 28.02 4.27 -0.85
CA ALA A 34 28.35 5.09 0.31
C ALA A 34 28.57 6.57 -0.06
N ARG A 35 29.23 6.83 -1.20
CA ARG A 35 29.43 8.20 -1.69
C ARG A 35 28.14 8.83 -2.19
N ALA A 36 27.33 8.09 -2.97
CA ALA A 36 26.05 8.59 -3.44
C ALA A 36 25.10 8.93 -2.29
N ASN A 37 25.14 8.15 -1.20
CA ASN A 37 24.32 8.39 -0.01
C ASN A 37 24.83 9.54 0.86
N ALA A 38 26.11 9.92 0.77
CA ALA A 38 26.68 11.03 1.55
C ALA A 38 26.49 12.41 0.89
N VAL A 39 26.01 12.47 -0.36
CA VAL A 39 25.78 13.74 -1.05
C VAL A 39 24.43 14.30 -0.62
N PHE A 40 24.46 15.51 -0.07
CA PHE A 40 23.27 16.31 0.19
C PHE A 40 22.66 16.76 -1.15
N SER A 41 21.38 16.48 -1.35
CA SER A 41 20.64 16.86 -2.56
C SER A 41 19.26 17.39 -2.21
N VAL A 42 18.65 18.14 -3.12
CA VAL A 42 17.25 18.60 -3.00
C VAL A 42 16.40 17.87 -4.03
N ARG A 43 15.28 17.30 -3.60
CA ARG A 43 14.32 16.57 -4.45
C ARG A 43 12.89 17.01 -4.17
N ALA A 44 12.08 17.07 -5.21
CA ALA A 44 10.64 17.30 -5.11
C ALA A 44 9.90 15.96 -5.21
N TYR A 45 8.94 15.75 -4.32
CA TYR A 45 8.09 14.56 -4.27
C TYR A 45 6.63 14.98 -4.50
N SER A 46 6.03 14.46 -5.56
CA SER A 46 4.59 14.60 -5.78
C SER A 46 3.84 13.77 -4.76
N VAL A 47 2.86 14.36 -4.09
CA VAL A 47 1.96 13.68 -3.15
C VAL A 47 0.50 13.87 -3.55
N ALA A 48 0.24 14.29 -4.79
CA ALA A 48 -1.10 14.54 -5.32
C ALA A 48 -2.03 13.33 -5.16
N ASP A 49 -1.50 12.10 -5.34
CA ASP A 49 -2.26 10.85 -5.24
C ASP A 49 -2.63 10.48 -3.79
N LEU A 50 -2.04 11.15 -2.79
CA LEU A 50 -2.33 10.93 -1.37
C LEU A 50 -3.41 11.87 -0.83
N MET A 51 -3.85 12.83 -1.63
CA MET A 51 -4.68 13.94 -1.19
C MET A 51 -6.14 13.72 -1.56
N ASP A 52 -7.04 13.89 -0.59
CA ASP A 52 -8.48 13.96 -0.83
C ASP A 52 -8.85 15.32 -1.45
N GLU A 53 -9.52 15.31 -2.60
CA GLU A 53 -9.97 16.51 -3.30
C GLU A 53 -10.96 17.37 -2.47
N ASN A 54 -11.60 16.78 -1.46
CA ASN A 54 -12.59 17.46 -0.63
C ASN A 54 -12.01 18.23 0.56
N GLN A 55 -10.70 18.18 0.78
CA GLN A 55 -10.03 18.82 1.92
C GLN A 55 -9.09 19.94 1.47
N PRO A 56 -8.81 20.94 2.34
CA PRO A 56 -7.86 21.99 2.01
C PRO A 56 -6.46 21.39 1.79
N SER A 57 -5.87 21.68 0.64
CA SER A 57 -4.59 21.09 0.21
C SER A 57 -3.45 21.36 1.17
N GLU A 58 -3.46 22.51 1.86
CA GLU A 58 -2.36 22.92 2.75
C GLU A 58 -2.31 22.09 4.04
N GLU A 59 -3.47 21.80 4.66
CA GLU A 59 -3.53 21.01 5.90
C GLU A 59 -3.07 19.56 5.66
N GLN A 60 -3.49 18.96 4.54
CA GLN A 60 -3.05 17.62 4.15
C GLN A 60 -1.55 17.57 3.85
N LEU A 61 -1.03 18.59 3.15
CA LEU A 61 0.41 18.67 2.89
C LEU A 61 1.20 18.83 4.17
N ASP A 62 0.73 19.63 5.13
CA ASP A 62 1.39 19.76 6.43
C ASP A 62 1.34 18.47 7.25
N ALA A 63 0.23 17.71 7.18
CA ALA A 63 0.12 16.40 7.80
C ALA A 63 1.13 15.40 7.21
N ILE A 64 1.25 15.34 5.88
CA ILE A 64 2.23 14.48 5.19
C ILE A 64 3.66 14.93 5.51
N ALA A 65 3.92 16.24 5.49
CA ALA A 65 5.21 16.82 5.84
C ALA A 65 5.63 16.49 7.27
N THR A 66 4.69 16.54 8.22
CA THR A 66 4.90 16.19 9.62
C THR A 66 5.20 14.70 9.77
N LEU A 67 4.43 13.83 9.09
CA LEU A 67 4.68 12.39 9.08
C LEU A 67 6.09 12.05 8.56
N VAL A 68 6.51 12.66 7.45
CA VAL A 68 7.85 12.47 6.89
C VAL A 68 8.93 12.92 7.89
N ARG A 69 8.75 14.09 8.51
CA ARG A 69 9.70 14.65 9.51
C ARG A 69 9.86 13.75 10.73
N ASP A 70 8.77 13.20 11.23
CA ASP A 70 8.78 12.39 12.45
C ASP A 70 9.24 10.94 12.21
N THR A 71 9.06 10.43 10.99
CA THR A 71 9.42 9.04 10.64
C THR A 71 10.86 8.91 10.13
N ILE A 72 11.31 9.83 9.27
CA ILE A 72 12.60 9.72 8.58
C ILE A 72 13.64 10.60 9.27
N ALA A 73 14.68 9.95 9.82
CA ALA A 73 15.84 10.59 10.46
C ALA A 73 15.45 11.83 11.30
N PRO A 74 14.60 11.69 12.33
CA PRO A 74 13.96 12.82 13.00
C PRO A 74 14.94 13.88 13.53
N HIS A 75 16.16 13.50 13.92
CA HIS A 75 17.16 14.45 14.43
C HIS A 75 17.95 15.19 13.33
N SER A 76 17.74 14.86 12.06
CA SER A 76 18.45 15.47 10.92
C SER A 76 17.81 16.76 10.41
N TRP A 77 16.58 17.09 10.81
CA TRP A 77 15.84 18.26 10.35
C TRP A 77 16.33 19.56 11.00
N ALA A 78 16.30 20.66 10.23
CA ALA A 78 16.77 21.98 10.67
C ALA A 78 16.08 22.49 11.94
N ASN A 79 14.78 22.20 12.10
CA ASN A 79 14.03 22.54 13.31
C ASN A 79 14.48 21.76 14.57
N ARG A 80 15.28 20.69 14.40
CA ARG A 80 15.92 19.91 15.46
C ARG A 80 17.45 19.99 15.41
N GLY A 81 18.00 21.00 14.72
CA GLY A 81 19.43 21.30 14.68
C GLY A 81 20.24 20.53 13.64
N GLY A 82 19.60 19.78 12.76
CA GLY A 82 20.27 19.10 11.65
C GLY A 82 20.34 19.96 10.36
N GLN A 83 20.83 19.35 9.28
CA GLN A 83 21.04 20.05 7.99
C GLN A 83 19.87 19.88 7.00
N ALA A 84 18.92 19.01 7.30
CA ALA A 84 17.83 18.69 6.39
C ALA A 84 16.75 19.76 6.39
N SER A 85 16.15 19.99 5.23
CA SER A 85 15.07 20.96 5.02
C SER A 85 13.86 20.29 4.37
N LEU A 86 12.66 20.73 4.74
CA LEU A 86 11.42 20.31 4.11
C LEU A 86 10.53 21.53 3.93
N GLU A 87 10.07 21.75 2.71
CA GLU A 87 9.15 22.82 2.34
C GLU A 87 7.94 22.23 1.59
N ILE A 88 6.76 22.78 1.84
CA ILE A 88 5.52 22.39 1.15
C ILE A 88 5.24 23.33 -0.01
N TYR A 89 4.76 22.78 -1.12
CA TYR A 89 4.38 23.53 -2.32
C TYR A 89 2.94 23.17 -2.70
N PRO A 90 1.93 23.92 -2.20
CA PRO A 90 0.52 23.61 -2.45
C PRO A 90 0.12 23.66 -3.93
N ALA A 91 0.71 24.57 -4.71
CA ALA A 91 0.34 24.80 -6.11
C ALA A 91 0.49 23.55 -7.00
N ASN A 92 1.47 22.69 -6.70
CA ASN A 92 1.73 21.46 -7.44
C ASN A 92 1.57 20.19 -6.57
N ARG A 93 0.96 20.32 -5.37
CA ARG A 93 0.74 19.22 -4.42
C ARG A 93 2.02 18.42 -4.17
N SER A 94 3.12 19.12 -3.90
CA SER A 94 4.42 18.50 -3.69
C SER A 94 5.08 18.95 -2.39
N ILE A 95 6.03 18.13 -1.92
CA ILE A 95 6.97 18.49 -0.86
C ILE A 95 8.38 18.50 -1.43
N VAL A 96 9.16 19.52 -1.10
CA VAL A 96 10.57 19.65 -1.50
C VAL A 96 11.43 19.37 -0.29
N VAL A 97 12.31 18.39 -0.42
CA VAL A 97 13.17 17.91 0.67
C VAL A 97 14.63 18.09 0.29
N GLY A 98 15.41 18.72 1.16
CA GLY A 98 16.87 18.74 1.13
C GLY A 98 17.43 17.76 2.16
N GLN A 99 18.06 16.67 1.72
CA GLN A 99 18.57 15.60 2.58
C GLN A 99 19.68 14.80 1.89
N VAL A 100 20.37 13.93 2.62
CA VAL A 100 21.34 12.99 2.04
C VAL A 100 20.65 11.78 1.37
N GLY A 101 21.38 11.07 0.50
CA GLY A 101 20.80 10.15 -0.48
C GLY A 101 20.11 8.90 0.09
N SER A 102 20.54 8.39 1.25
CA SER A 102 19.89 7.24 1.90
C SER A 102 18.47 7.54 2.36
N GLU A 103 18.26 8.70 2.96
CA GLU A 103 17.00 9.15 3.53
C GLU A 103 16.02 9.51 2.42
N HIS A 104 16.51 10.00 1.28
CA HIS A 104 15.67 10.17 0.08
C HIS A 104 15.04 8.85 -0.39
N GLN A 105 15.75 7.72 -0.26
CA GLN A 105 15.20 6.39 -0.60
C GLN A 105 14.15 5.95 0.42
N GLU A 106 14.33 6.32 1.70
CA GLU A 106 13.33 6.03 2.73
C GLU A 106 12.07 6.88 2.55
N ILE A 107 12.21 8.16 2.17
CA ILE A 107 11.08 9.04 1.85
C ILE A 107 10.31 8.51 0.64
N GLU A 108 11.01 8.10 -0.42
CA GLU A 108 10.39 7.53 -1.62
C GLU A 108 9.57 6.28 -1.27
N LYS A 109 10.17 5.35 -0.51
CA LYS A 109 9.46 4.16 -0.02
C LYS A 109 8.25 4.49 0.85
N LEU A 110 8.37 5.48 1.73
CA LEU A 110 7.27 5.91 2.60
C LEU A 110 6.11 6.45 1.76
N ILE A 111 6.38 7.34 0.80
CA ILE A 111 5.37 7.91 -0.09
C ILE A 111 4.73 6.83 -0.97
N GLU A 112 5.52 5.93 -1.55
CA GLU A 112 5.00 4.78 -2.32
C GLU A 112 4.09 3.87 -1.48
N THR A 113 4.46 3.64 -0.21
CA THR A 113 3.65 2.84 0.71
C THR A 113 2.34 3.54 1.05
N LEU A 114 2.37 4.84 1.31
CA LEU A 114 1.15 5.62 1.53
C LEU A 114 0.27 5.62 0.27
N ALA A 115 0.88 5.70 -0.91
CA ALA A 115 0.17 5.72 -2.19
C ALA A 115 -0.48 4.37 -2.48
N SER A 116 0.18 3.26 -2.18
CA SER A 116 -0.42 1.93 -2.32
C SER A 116 -1.57 1.72 -1.34
N MET A 117 -1.43 2.20 -0.09
CA MET A 117 -2.50 2.14 0.91
C MET A 117 -3.71 3.03 0.55
N ALA A 118 -3.48 4.19 -0.07
CA ALA A 118 -4.53 5.06 -0.59
C ALA A 118 -5.21 4.44 -1.83
N LYS A 119 -4.41 3.86 -2.73
CA LYS A 119 -4.86 3.23 -3.97
C LYS A 119 -5.54 1.87 -3.79
N GLU A 120 -5.37 1.21 -2.65
CA GLU A 120 -6.27 0.12 -2.20
C GLU A 120 -7.69 0.62 -1.87
N GLU A 121 -8.01 1.82 -2.37
CA GLU A 121 -9.30 2.41 -2.67
C GLU A 121 -10.41 1.38 -2.84
N VAL A 122 -11.47 1.71 -2.13
CA VAL A 122 -12.70 0.98 -1.93
C VAL A 122 -13.19 0.37 -3.25
N GLN A 123 -12.97 -0.94 -3.41
CA GLN A 123 -13.57 -1.66 -4.53
C GLN A 123 -15.08 -1.72 -4.30
N LEU A 124 -15.85 -1.26 -5.28
CA LEU A 124 -17.29 -1.48 -5.31
C LEU A 124 -17.54 -2.91 -5.77
N VAL A 125 -17.79 -3.80 -4.81
CA VAL A 125 -18.21 -5.16 -5.14
C VAL A 125 -19.72 -5.22 -5.12
N ARG A 126 -20.28 -5.72 -6.23
CA ARG A 126 -21.71 -5.96 -6.38
C ARG A 126 -21.99 -7.42 -6.05
N TYR A 127 -22.90 -7.64 -5.10
CA TYR A 127 -23.41 -8.95 -4.77
C TYR A 127 -24.83 -9.09 -5.31
N ASP A 128 -25.03 -10.11 -6.14
CA ASP A 128 -26.31 -10.42 -6.76
C ASP A 128 -27.33 -10.89 -5.70
N ALA A 129 -28.51 -10.27 -5.65
CA ALA A 129 -29.55 -10.62 -4.68
C ALA A 129 -30.04 -12.07 -4.82
N SER A 130 -30.00 -12.66 -6.02
CA SER A 130 -30.40 -14.05 -6.23
C SER A 130 -29.57 -15.05 -5.40
N GLN A 131 -28.33 -14.68 -5.07
CA GLN A 131 -27.43 -15.50 -4.27
C GLN A 131 -27.70 -15.40 -2.76
N ILE A 132 -28.45 -14.39 -2.33
CA ILE A 132 -28.57 -13.98 -0.93
C ILE A 132 -30.01 -14.15 -0.44
N VAL A 133 -30.99 -13.74 -1.25
CA VAL A 133 -32.40 -13.66 -0.88
C VAL A 133 -33.07 -15.02 -1.02
N ASN A 134 -34.03 -15.33 -0.15
CA ASN A 134 -34.85 -16.52 -0.28
C ASN A 134 -36.05 -16.22 -1.19
N SER A 135 -36.11 -16.88 -2.36
CA SER A 135 -37.23 -16.78 -3.31
C SER A 135 -38.56 -17.24 -2.73
N ASP A 136 -38.52 -18.11 -1.74
CA ASP A 136 -39.71 -18.78 -1.18
C ASP A 136 -40.30 -17.99 0.00
N SER A 137 -39.65 -16.90 0.40
CA SER A 137 -40.16 -16.03 1.46
C SER A 137 -41.34 -15.19 0.96
N ALA A 138 -42.36 -15.06 1.80
CA ALA A 138 -43.49 -14.15 1.54
C ALA A 138 -43.08 -12.66 1.56
N LYS A 139 -41.87 -12.33 2.05
CA LYS A 139 -41.39 -10.95 2.11
C LYS A 139 -40.85 -10.48 0.76
N PRO A 140 -41.14 -9.23 0.34
CA PRO A 140 -40.53 -8.64 -0.84
C PRO A 140 -38.98 -8.70 -0.77
N VAL A 141 -38.34 -8.96 -1.91
CA VAL A 141 -36.87 -9.03 -2.05
C VAL A 141 -36.19 -7.79 -1.46
N GLU A 142 -36.76 -6.60 -1.66
CA GLU A 142 -36.23 -5.33 -1.16
C GLU A 142 -36.17 -5.27 0.37
N GLU A 143 -37.19 -5.78 1.07
CA GLU A 143 -37.23 -5.81 2.53
C GLU A 143 -36.19 -6.79 3.09
N GLN A 144 -36.02 -7.93 2.40
CA GLN A 144 -34.98 -8.91 2.76
C GLN A 144 -33.58 -8.31 2.58
N LEU A 145 -33.30 -7.67 1.44
CA LEU A 145 -32.02 -7.00 1.18
C LEU A 145 -31.73 -5.88 2.17
N ALA A 146 -32.72 -5.05 2.50
CA ALA A 146 -32.58 -3.99 3.49
C ALA A 146 -32.22 -4.54 4.87
N THR A 147 -32.89 -5.64 5.28
CA THR A 147 -32.59 -6.32 6.55
C THR A 147 -31.16 -6.85 6.57
N ILE A 148 -30.74 -7.54 5.50
CA ILE A 148 -29.38 -8.09 5.39
C ILE A 148 -28.32 -6.98 5.38
N CYS A 149 -28.54 -5.89 4.63
CA CYS A 149 -27.65 -4.74 4.65
C CYS A 149 -27.54 -4.10 6.03
N SER A 150 -28.66 -3.91 6.75
CA SER A 150 -28.62 -3.37 8.11
C SER A 150 -27.83 -4.25 9.07
N LEU A 151 -28.00 -5.57 8.99
CA LEU A 151 -27.30 -6.54 9.82
C LEU A 151 -25.80 -6.56 9.49
N ALA A 152 -25.46 -6.57 8.20
CA ALA A 152 -24.08 -6.53 7.74
C ALA A 152 -23.38 -5.24 8.20
N ASN A 153 -24.02 -4.08 8.06
CA ASN A 153 -23.47 -2.81 8.54
C ASN A 153 -23.25 -2.83 10.06
N GLN A 154 -24.21 -3.35 10.84
CA GLN A 154 -24.05 -3.50 12.30
C GLN A 154 -22.88 -4.43 12.66
N MET A 155 -22.65 -5.50 11.90
CA MET A 155 -21.52 -6.40 12.11
C MET A 155 -20.19 -5.73 11.77
N LEU A 156 -20.12 -4.97 10.68
CA LEU A 156 -18.92 -4.20 10.31
C LEU A 156 -18.57 -3.16 11.38
N GLU A 157 -19.57 -2.44 11.91
CA GLU A 157 -19.38 -1.50 13.01
C GLU A 157 -18.80 -2.19 14.25
N ARG A 158 -19.31 -3.38 14.62
CA ARG A 158 -18.78 -4.17 15.75
C ARG A 158 -17.34 -4.61 15.57
N GLN A 159 -16.88 -4.76 14.32
CA GLN A 159 -15.48 -5.10 14.01
C GLN A 159 -14.58 -3.85 13.86
N GLY A 160 -15.11 -2.65 14.06
CA GLY A 160 -14.37 -1.40 13.88
C GLY A 160 -14.12 -1.03 12.41
N LEU A 161 -14.84 -1.65 11.48
CA LEU A 161 -14.72 -1.41 10.03
C LEU A 161 -15.69 -0.30 9.57
N THR A 162 -15.63 0.86 10.22
CA THR A 162 -16.56 1.98 9.97
C THR A 162 -16.37 2.65 8.62
N SER A 163 -15.24 2.44 7.94
CA SER A 163 -14.97 2.94 6.59
C SER A 163 -15.68 2.13 5.49
N SER A 164 -16.37 1.05 5.85
CA SER A 164 -17.04 0.16 4.91
C SER A 164 -18.55 0.31 5.04
N SER A 165 -19.25 0.48 3.92
CA SER A 165 -20.71 0.64 3.91
C SER A 165 -21.34 -0.27 2.86
N LEU A 166 -22.42 -0.95 3.22
CA LEU A 166 -23.28 -1.65 2.28
C LEU A 166 -24.52 -0.82 1.99
N SER A 167 -24.84 -0.69 0.71
CA SER A 167 -26.06 -0.06 0.22
C SER A 167 -26.81 -1.00 -0.72
N VAL A 168 -28.13 -0.87 -0.77
CA VAL A 168 -28.97 -1.63 -1.69
C VAL A 168 -29.19 -0.78 -2.94
N ASP A 169 -28.75 -1.28 -4.08
CA ASP A 169 -29.16 -0.77 -5.40
C ASP A 169 -30.50 -1.40 -5.77
N LYS A 170 -31.57 -0.64 -5.59
CA LYS A 170 -32.94 -1.10 -5.80
C LYS A 170 -33.26 -1.36 -7.27
N GLU A 171 -32.64 -0.61 -8.17
CA GLU A 171 -32.90 -0.71 -9.61
C GLU A 171 -32.36 -2.02 -10.16
N ASN A 172 -31.15 -2.40 -9.72
CA ASN A 172 -30.49 -3.62 -10.19
C ASN A 172 -30.70 -4.82 -9.25
N GLN A 173 -31.39 -4.65 -8.13
CA GLN A 173 -31.52 -5.66 -7.07
C GLN A 173 -30.17 -6.26 -6.67
N VAL A 174 -29.18 -5.40 -6.39
CA VAL A 174 -27.85 -5.85 -5.93
C VAL A 174 -27.47 -5.13 -4.64
N ILE A 175 -26.67 -5.81 -3.82
CA ILE A 175 -26.00 -5.16 -2.69
C ILE A 175 -24.67 -4.63 -3.19
N VAL A 176 -24.47 -3.32 -3.06
CA VAL A 176 -23.21 -2.67 -3.40
C VAL A 176 -22.44 -2.45 -2.11
N ALA A 177 -21.34 -3.17 -1.95
CA ALA A 177 -20.40 -2.97 -0.86
C ALA A 177 -19.30 -2.01 -1.29
N SER A 178 -19.22 -0.89 -0.60
CA SER A 178 -18.11 0.06 -0.65
C SER A 178 -17.20 -0.32 0.51
N ALA A 179 -16.18 -1.13 0.26
CA ALA A 179 -15.25 -1.58 1.30
C ALA A 179 -13.81 -1.79 0.79
N ARG A 180 -12.84 -1.79 1.72
CA ARG A 180 -11.44 -2.17 1.43
C ARG A 180 -11.34 -3.66 1.10
N GLN A 181 -10.29 -4.06 0.38
CA GLN A 181 -10.08 -5.45 -0.07
C GLN A 181 -10.20 -6.50 1.06
N GLN A 182 -9.70 -6.19 2.26
CA GLN A 182 -9.79 -7.09 3.40
C GLN A 182 -11.23 -7.30 3.89
N THR A 183 -12.09 -6.28 3.80
CA THR A 183 -13.51 -6.40 4.16
C THR A 183 -14.27 -7.23 3.13
N HIS A 184 -13.90 -7.19 1.85
CA HIS A 184 -14.49 -8.05 0.82
C HIS A 184 -14.31 -9.54 1.10
N ILE A 185 -13.16 -9.93 1.65
CA ILE A 185 -12.90 -11.33 2.05
C ILE A 185 -13.86 -11.76 3.16
N LEU A 186 -14.11 -10.89 4.14
CA LEU A 186 -15.04 -11.17 5.23
C LEU A 186 -16.49 -11.23 4.75
N LEU A 187 -16.90 -10.29 3.89
CA LEU A 187 -18.23 -10.26 3.30
C LEU A 187 -18.50 -11.50 2.43
N ASP A 188 -17.53 -11.91 1.60
CA ASP A 188 -17.64 -13.12 0.78
C ASP A 188 -17.75 -14.38 1.65
N SER A 189 -16.97 -14.47 2.73
CA SER A 189 -17.09 -15.57 3.70
C SER A 189 -18.48 -15.61 4.35
N TYR A 190 -19.01 -14.46 4.76
CA TYR A 190 -20.33 -14.36 5.38
C TYR A 190 -21.46 -14.72 4.43
N ILE A 191 -21.41 -14.23 3.18
CA ILE A 191 -22.41 -14.57 2.15
C ILE A 191 -22.41 -16.08 1.88
N LYS A 192 -21.24 -16.72 1.85
CA LYS A 192 -21.14 -18.19 1.73
C LYS A 192 -21.77 -18.90 2.93
N GLN A 193 -21.56 -18.41 4.16
CA GLN A 193 -22.18 -18.99 5.36
C GLN A 193 -23.72 -18.86 5.33
N LEU A 194 -24.24 -17.71 4.92
CA LEU A 194 -25.69 -17.50 4.76
C LEU A 194 -26.27 -18.45 3.71
N ARG A 195 -25.59 -18.63 2.57
CA ARG A 195 -25.99 -19.58 1.54
C ARG A 195 -26.04 -21.01 2.06
N PHE A 196 -24.99 -21.43 2.78
CA PHE A 196 -24.92 -22.77 3.37
C PHE A 196 -26.04 -23.00 4.40
N ALA A 197 -26.26 -22.04 5.30
CA ALA A 197 -27.34 -22.13 6.29
C ALA A 197 -28.72 -22.24 5.62
N ARG A 198 -28.93 -21.51 4.51
CA ARG A 198 -30.16 -21.60 3.72
C ARG A 198 -30.36 -22.98 3.09
N GLU A 199 -29.32 -23.53 2.49
CA GLU A 199 -29.36 -24.87 1.88
C GLU A 199 -29.67 -25.95 2.92
N ALA A 200 -29.09 -25.86 4.12
CA ALA A 200 -29.36 -26.77 5.22
C ALA A 200 -30.83 -26.72 5.71
N ILE A 201 -31.43 -25.53 5.79
CA ILE A 201 -32.85 -25.40 6.17
C ILE A 201 -33.76 -26.03 5.11
N ARG A 202 -33.43 -25.85 3.82
CA ARG A 202 -34.21 -26.43 2.72
C ARG A 202 -34.20 -27.96 2.71
N GLU A 203 -33.12 -28.59 3.17
CA GLU A 203 -33.01 -30.05 3.30
C GLU A 203 -33.83 -30.61 4.47
N ILE A 204 -34.16 -29.80 5.47
CA ILE A 204 -34.98 -30.22 6.62
C ILE A 204 -36.49 -30.16 6.29
N ASP A 205 -36.89 -29.18 5.48
CA ASP A 205 -38.31 -28.93 5.14
C ASP A 205 -38.83 -29.74 3.93
N GLY A 206 -37.94 -30.41 3.19
CA GLY A 206 -38.27 -31.20 2.00
C GLY A 206 -38.28 -32.71 2.23
#